data_AF-A0A0F9NWC2-F1
#
_entry.id   AF-A0A0F9NWC2-F1
#
_cell.length_a   1.000
_cell.length_b   1.000
_cell.length_c   1.000
_cell.angle_alpha   90.00
_cell.angle_beta   90.00
_cell.angle_gamma   90.00
#
_symmetry.space_group_name_H-M   'P 1'
#
loop_
_entity.id
_entity.type
_entity.pdbx_description
1 polymer ?
#
loop_
_entity_poly.entity_id
_entity_poly.type
_entity_poly.pdbx_seq_one_letter_code
_entity_poly.pdbx_strand_id
1 'polypeptide(L)' 'MAITAALVKELRERTGSGMMECKKALVEANGDIELAIEEMRKSGLAKADKKSDRIAAEGIVSIEVSA' A
#
# COMPACT_ATOMS: atom_id res chain seq x y z
N MET A 1 9.90 7.36 -19.32
CA MET A 1 10.82 6.30 -18.82
C MET A 1 10.02 5.04 -18.61
N ALA A 2 10.42 3.92 -19.19
CA ALA A 2 9.65 2.68 -19.09
C ALA A 2 9.83 2.06 -17.70
N ILE A 3 8.76 2.06 -16.90
CA ILE A 3 8.75 1.38 -15.61
C ILE A 3 8.80 -0.11 -15.90
N THR A 4 9.88 -0.76 -15.47
CA THR A 4 10.09 -2.18 -15.74
C THR A 4 9.16 -3.02 -14.88
N ALA A 5 8.72 -4.16 -15.42
CA ALA A 5 7.93 -5.12 -14.65
C ALA A 5 8.68 -5.63 -13.41
N ALA A 6 10.02 -5.65 -13.46
CA ALA A 6 10.88 -5.96 -12.33
C ALA A 6 10.74 -4.94 -11.19
N LEU A 7 10.75 -3.63 -11.50
CA LEU A 7 10.57 -2.58 -10.49
C LEU A 7 9.20 -2.65 -9.82
N VAL A 8 8.14 -2.90 -10.60
CA VAL A 8 6.77 -3.05 -10.06
C VAL A 8 6.70 -4.27 -9.14
N LYS A 9 7.38 -5.36 -9.50
CA LYS A 9 7.45 -6.56 -8.66
C LYS A 9 8.19 -6.29 -7.35
N GLU A 10 9.33 -5.61 -7.41
CA GLU A 10 10.12 -5.25 -6.22
C GLU A 10 9.33 -4.36 -5.25
N LEU A 11 8.68 -3.31 -5.74
CA LEU A 11 7.85 -2.43 -4.92
C LEU A 11 6.67 -3.20 -4.30
N ARG A 12 6.06 -4.12 -5.04
CA ARG A 12 4.98 -4.97 -4.54
C ARG A 12 5.45 -5.91 -3.43
N GLU A 13 6.62 -6.53 -3.57
CA GLU A 13 7.18 -7.41 -2.53
C GLU A 13 7.50 -6.65 -1.25
N ARG A 14 7.99 -5.40 -1.34
CA ARG A 14 8.26 -4.55 -0.17
C ARG A 14 7.00 -4.05 0.53
N THR A 15 5.94 -3.73 -0.21
CA THR A 15 4.76 -3.02 0.32
C THR A 15 3.51 -3.88 0.46
N GLY A 16 3.47 -5.06 -0.18
CA GLY A 16 2.28 -5.92 -0.24
C GLY A 16 1.09 -5.32 -1.01
N SER A 17 1.26 -4.16 -1.66
CA SER A 17 0.16 -3.45 -2.32
C SER A 17 -0.20 -4.04 -3.69
N GLY A 18 -1.34 -3.63 -4.25
CA GLY A 18 -1.79 -4.14 -5.54
C GLY A 18 -0.83 -3.79 -6.69
N MET A 19 -0.73 -4.68 -7.68
CA MET A 19 0.17 -4.52 -8.84
C MET A 19 -0.03 -3.18 -9.57
N MET A 20 -1.28 -2.76 -9.75
CA MET A 20 -1.63 -1.52 -10.44
C MET A 20 -1.35 -0.27 -9.59
N GLU A 21 -1.38 -0.40 -8.26
CA GLU A 21 -1.09 0.70 -7.35
C GLU A 21 0.42 0.94 -7.31
N CYS A 22 1.22 -0.14 -7.25
CA CYS A 22 2.67 -0.07 -7.38
C CYS A 22 3.08 0.55 -8.72
N LYS A 23 2.43 0.14 -9.82
CA LYS A 23 2.71 0.73 -11.14
C LYS A 23 2.38 2.22 -11.21
N LYS A 24 1.23 2.66 -10.68
CA LYS A 24 0.84 4.08 -10.65
C LYS A 24 1.79 4.91 -9.79
N ALA A 25 2.09 4.45 -8.58
CA ALA A 25 2.99 5.13 -7.68
C ALA A 25 4.40 5.27 -8.27
N LEU A 26 4.90 4.24 -8.94
CA LEU A 26 6.19 4.33 -9.64
C LEU A 26 6.15 5.31 -10.81
N VAL A 27 5.01 5.45 -11.52
CA VAL A 27 4.85 6.44 -12.61
C VAL A 27 4.87 7.86 -12.06
N GLU A 28 4.20 8.10 -10.94
CA GLU A 28 4.19 9.40 -10.25
C GLU A 28 5.57 9.72 -9.63
N ALA A 29 6.24 8.72 -9.07
CA ALA A 29 7.58 8.82 -8.50
C ALA A 29 8.72 8.72 -9.52
N ASN A 30 8.44 8.66 -10.83
CA ASN A 30 9.44 8.52 -11.90
C ASN A 30 10.42 7.35 -11.73
N GLY A 31 9.98 6.25 -11.11
CA GLY A 31 10.81 5.06 -10.85
C GLY A 31 11.59 5.09 -9.53
N ASP A 32 11.40 6.10 -8.69
CA ASP A 32 11.94 6.10 -7.33
C ASP A 32 11.07 5.24 -6.41
N ILE A 33 11.68 4.22 -5.81
CA ILE A 33 10.99 3.26 -4.93
C ILE A 33 10.65 3.88 -3.58
N GLU A 34 11.53 4.68 -2.99
CA GLU A 34 11.30 5.29 -1.68
C GLU A 34 10.19 6.34 -1.77
N LEU A 35 10.24 7.19 -2.79
CA LEU A 35 9.19 8.17 -3.05
C LEU A 35 7.84 7.50 -3.36
N ALA A 36 7.84 6.42 -4.15
CA ALA A 36 6.63 5.66 -4.44
C ALA A 36 6.00 5.04 -3.17
N ILE A 37 6.81 4.57 -2.22
CA ILE A 37 6.32 4.05 -0.93
C ILE A 37 5.64 5.17 -0.14
N GLU A 38 6.23 6.36 -0.11
CA GLU A 38 5.66 7.49 0.62
C GLU A 38 4.32 7.97 0.00
N GLU A 39 4.28 8.08 -1.33
CA GLU A 39 3.07 8.41 -2.11
C GLU A 39 1.95 7.37 -1.87
N MET A 40 2.32 6.09 -1.84
CA MET A 40 1.41 5.00 -1.55
C MET A 40 0.86 5.05 -0.13
N ARG A 41 1.66 5.48 0.84
CA ARG A 41 1.20 5.63 2.23
C ARG A 41 0.13 6.72 2.34
N LYS A 42 0.35 7.86 1.67
CA LYS A 42 -0.61 8.98 1.61
C LYS A 42 -1.90 8.57 0.91
N SER A 43 -1.81 7.94 -0.27
CA SER A 43 -2.98 7.46 -1.00
C SER A 43 -3.69 6.27 -0.33
N GLY A 44 -2.96 5.50 0.49
CA GLY A 44 -3.49 4.41 1.30
C GLY A 44 -4.47 4.88 2.37
N LEU A 45 -4.20 6.01 3.03
CA LEU A 45 -5.10 6.63 4.01
C LEU A 45 -6.46 6.98 3.39
N ALA A 46 -6.45 7.67 2.24
CA ALA A 46 -7.68 8.02 1.53
C ALA A 46 -8.51 6.77 1.10
N LYS A 47 -7.85 5.64 0.83
CA LYS A 47 -8.54 4.37 0.52
C LYS A 47 -9.08 3.70 1.77
N ALA A 48 -8.41 3.84 2.91
CA ALA A 48 -8.91 3.36 4.20
C ALA A 48 -10.17 4.13 4.60
N ASP A 49 -10.17 5.46 4.42
CA ASP A 49 -11.36 6.29 4.67
C ASP A 49 -12.53 5.85 3.78
N LYS A 50 -12.32 5.59 2.49
CA LYS A 50 -13.39 5.05 1.62
C LYS A 50 -13.89 3.66 2.02
N LYS A 51 -13.14 2.94 2.84
CA LYS A 51 -13.53 1.62 3.36
C LYS A 51 -14.17 1.72 4.75
N SER A 52 -14.06 2.85 5.45
CA SER A 52 -14.62 3.00 6.81
C SER A 52 -16.15 2.93 6.82
N ASP A 53 -16.79 3.30 5.72
CA ASP A 53 -18.26 3.21 5.59
C ASP A 53 -18.77 1.75 5.54
N ARG A 54 -17.88 0.78 5.35
CA ARG A 54 -18.26 -0.64 5.28
C ARG A 54 -18.44 -1.20 6.68
N ILE A 55 -19.59 -1.84 6.92
CA ILE A 55 -19.85 -2.54 8.18
C ILE A 55 -18.93 -3.76 8.27
N ALA A 56 -18.00 -3.74 9.23
CA ALA A 56 -17.18 -4.89 9.60
C ALA A 56 -17.81 -5.59 10.82
N ALA A 57 -18.65 -6.59 10.59
CA ALA A 57 -19.37 -7.31 11.65
C ALA A 57 -18.56 -8.45 12.31
N GLU A 58 -17.35 -8.73 11.81
CA GLU A 58 -16.47 -9.81 12.26
C GLU A 58 -15.10 -9.24 12.69
N GLY A 59 -14.44 -9.91 13.64
CA GLY A 59 -13.14 -9.49 14.18
C GLY A 59 -12.52 -10.53 15.13
N ILE A 60 -11.39 -10.17 15.74
CA ILE A 60 -10.65 -11.04 16.69
C ILE A 60 -10.48 -10.30 18.02
N VAL A 61 -10.70 -11.00 19.13
CA VAL A 61 -10.38 -10.51 20.48
C VAL A 61 -9.00 -11.00 20.87
N SER A 62 -8.09 -10.08 21.23
CA SER A 62 -6.74 -10.39 21.71
C SER A 62 -6.57 -9.85 23.13
N ILE A 63 -5.93 -10.62 24.01
CA ILE A 63 -5.66 -10.25 25.41
C ILE A 63 -4.16 -10.33 25.65
N GLU A 64 -3.57 -9.25 26.14
CA GLU A 64 -2.18 -9.19 26.61
C GLU A 64 -2.18 -9.04 28.13
N VAL A 65 -1.40 -9.86 28.84
CA VAL A 65 -1.17 -9.72 30.29
C VAL A 65 0.27 -9.32 30.49
N SER A 66 0.48 -8.04 30.81
CA SER A 66 1.76 -7.51 31.23
C SER A 66 2.04 -7.97 32.67
N ALA A 67 3.19 -8.59 32.90
CA ALA A 67 3.64 -9.01 34.22
C ALA A 67 4.02 -7.83 35.12
#